data_AF-A0A847HZ50-F1
#
_entry.id   AF-A0A847HZ50-F1
#
_cell.length_a   1.000
_cell.length_b   1.000
_cell.length_c   1.000
_cell.angle_alpha   90.00
_cell.angle_beta   90.00
_cell.angle_gamma   90.00
#
_symmetry.space_group_name_H-M   'P 1'
#
loop_
_entity.id
_entity.type
_entity.pdbx_description
1 polymer ?
#
loop_
_entity_poly.entity_id
_entity_poly.type
_entity_poly.pdbx_seq_one_letter_code
_entity_poly.pdbx_strand_id
1 'polypeptide(L)' 'MTQDAIVSFILERFADVKTASVYGDVFFFYNPASEGPNEIYFATLKVSDNDFDQASGLNRMGAFRLNMGV' A
#
# COMPACT_ATOMS: atom_id res chain seq x y z
N MET A 1 -7.90 -13.22 3.91
CA MET A 1 -7.10 -12.05 4.32
C MET A 1 -7.57 -10.88 3.49
N THR A 2 -7.90 -9.74 4.10
CA THR A 2 -8.44 -8.54 3.42
C THR A 2 -7.35 -7.50 3.24
N GLN A 3 -7.58 -6.50 2.38
CA GLN A 3 -6.71 -5.32 2.27
C GLN A 3 -6.47 -4.70 3.64
N ASP A 4 -7.54 -4.43 4.40
CA ASP A 4 -7.46 -3.84 5.74
C ASP A 4 -6.62 -4.69 6.69
N ALA A 5 -6.75 -6.03 6.63
CA ALA A 5 -5.93 -6.92 7.45
C ALA A 5 -4.43 -6.81 7.12
N ILE A 6 -4.07 -6.59 5.85
CA ILE A 6 -2.67 -6.34 5.46
C ILE A 6 -2.21 -4.97 5.93
N VAL A 7 -3.03 -3.93 5.78
CA VAL A 7 -2.72 -2.58 6.26
C VAL A 7 -2.43 -2.60 7.76
N SER A 8 -3.33 -3.18 8.56
CA SER A 8 -3.14 -3.36 10.01
C SER A 8 -1.88 -4.17 10.31
N PHE A 9 -1.68 -5.29 9.61
CA PHE A 9 -0.50 -6.12 9.82
C PHE A 9 0.82 -5.37 9.59
N ILE A 10 0.91 -4.53 8.55
CA ILE A 10 2.13 -3.76 8.28
C ILE A 10 2.34 -2.68 9.36
N LEU A 11 1.30 -1.92 9.70
CA LEU A 11 1.38 -0.85 10.70
C LEU A 11 1.71 -1.36 12.10
N GLU A 12 1.24 -2.56 12.47
CA GLU A 12 1.53 -3.17 13.77
C GLU A 12 2.94 -3.76 13.88
N ARG A 13 3.60 -4.08 12.75
CA ARG A 13 4.83 -4.89 12.72
C ARG A 13 6.07 -4.06 12.43
N PHE A 14 5.91 -2.95 11.74
CA PHE A 14 7.01 -2.08 11.36
C PHE A 14 6.85 -0.72 12.01
N ALA A 15 7.84 -0.34 12.82
CA ALA A 15 7.92 0.99 13.41
C ALA A 15 8.06 2.05 12.33
N ASP A 16 7.59 3.26 12.64
CA ASP A 16 7.75 4.46 11.81
C ASP A 16 7.15 4.34 10.40
N VAL A 17 6.19 3.45 10.20
CA VAL A 17 5.44 3.34 8.95
C VAL A 17 4.21 4.26 8.99
N LYS A 18 4.03 5.03 7.92
CA LYS A 18 2.84 5.84 7.66
C LYS A 18 2.19 5.38 6.35
N THR A 19 0.88 5.63 6.25
CA THR A 19 0.11 5.33 5.04
C THR A 19 -0.51 6.58 4.43
N ALA A 20 -0.62 6.60 3.10
CA ALA A 20 -1.47 7.54 2.38
C ALA A 20 -2.41 6.76 1.45
N SER A 21 -3.63 7.27 1.23
CA SER A 21 -4.62 6.60 0.39
C SER A 21 -5.07 7.48 -0.76
N VAL A 22 -5.08 6.94 -1.98
CA VAL A 22 -5.52 7.66 -3.18
C VAL A 22 -6.25 6.66 -4.10
N TYR A 23 -7.47 7.01 -4.52
CA TYR A 23 -8.32 6.16 -5.38
C TYR A 23 -8.50 4.71 -4.91
N GLY A 24 -8.48 4.47 -3.58
CA GLY A 24 -8.64 3.15 -2.96
C GLY A 24 -7.33 2.38 -2.77
N ASP A 25 -6.25 2.80 -3.42
CA ASP A 25 -4.91 2.26 -3.18
C ASP A 25 -4.35 2.80 -1.86
N VAL A 26 -3.54 1.99 -1.18
CA VAL A 26 -2.85 2.37 0.06
C VAL A 26 -1.34 2.31 -0.15
N PHE A 27 -0.67 3.43 0.02
CA PHE A 27 0.77 3.59 -0.09
C PHE A 27 1.40 3.55 1.29
N PHE A 28 2.53 2.86 1.41
CA PHE A 28 3.28 2.71 2.66
C PHE A 28 4.63 3.41 2.56
N PHE A 29 4.94 4.20 3.59
CA PHE A 29 6.16 4.99 3.69
C PHE A 29 6.84 4.70 5.02
N TYR A 30 8.16 4.48 5.00
CA TYR A 30 9.00 4.48 6.19
C TYR A 30 9.45 5.92 6.48
N ASN A 31 9.30 6.37 7.72
CA ASN A 31 9.48 7.76 8.14
C ASN A 31 10.06 7.84 9.57
N PRO A 32 11.34 7.47 9.76
CA PRO A 32 11.98 7.44 11.08
C PRO A 32 12.29 8.83 11.65
N ALA A 33 12.41 9.86 10.80
CA ALA A 33 12.82 11.20 11.23
C ALA A 33 11.63 12.11 11.60
N SER A 34 10.40 11.74 11.28
CA SER A 34 9.17 12.51 11.54
C SER A 34 9.09 13.94 10.96
N GLU A 35 10.10 14.40 10.20
CA GLU A 35 10.16 15.79 9.73
C GLU A 35 9.54 16.01 8.33
N GLY A 36 9.29 14.95 7.55
CA GLY A 36 8.60 15.02 6.25
C GLY A 36 7.30 14.20 6.17
N PRO A 37 6.37 14.51 5.25
CA PRO A 37 5.10 13.78 5.16
C PRO A 37 5.24 12.32 4.67
N ASN A 38 6.18 12.02 3.77
CA ASN A 38 6.34 10.71 3.12
C ASN A 38 7.80 10.50 2.67
N GLU A 39 8.70 10.03 3.55
CA GLU A 39 10.14 10.06 3.26
C GLU A 39 10.60 8.92 2.34
N ILE A 40 10.21 7.67 2.63
CA ILE A 40 10.69 6.51 1.85
C ILE A 40 9.52 5.60 1.50
N TYR A 41 9.08 5.65 0.25
CA TYR A 41 8.12 4.69 -0.29
C TYR A 41 8.71 3.28 -0.32
N PHE A 42 7.97 2.28 0.16
CA PHE A 42 8.42 0.87 0.06
C PHE A 42 7.33 -0.11 -0.41
N ALA A 43 6.05 0.22 -0.29
CA ALA A 43 4.99 -0.67 -0.77
C ALA A 43 3.71 0.07 -1.14
N THR A 44 2.89 -0.53 -2.01
CA THR A 44 1.52 -0.13 -2.29
C THR A 44 0.60 -1.35 -2.28
N LEU A 45 -0.55 -1.24 -1.65
CA LEU A 45 -1.69 -2.13 -1.90
C LEU A 45 -2.58 -1.51 -2.98
N LYS A 46 -2.66 -2.19 -4.12
CA LYS A 46 -3.52 -1.82 -5.24
C LYS A 46 -4.83 -2.60 -5.21
N VAL A 47 -5.94 -1.93 -5.51
CA VAL A 47 -7.29 -2.55 -5.50
C VAL A 47 -8.00 -2.51 -6.84
N SER A 48 -7.44 -1.78 -7.81
CA SER A 48 -7.99 -1.65 -9.15
C SER A 48 -6.89 -1.77 -10.19
N ASP A 49 -7.27 -2.27 -11.36
CA ASP A 49 -6.40 -2.21 -12.53
C ASP A 49 -6.37 -0.76 -13.04
N ASN A 50 -5.29 -0.39 -13.75
CA ASN A 50 -5.24 0.87 -14.49
C ASN A 50 -4.82 0.62 -15.94
N ASP A 51 -4.79 1.68 -16.75
CA ASP A 51 -4.48 1.59 -18.18
C ASP A 51 -3.12 0.94 -18.49
N PHE A 52 -2.19 0.95 -17.52
CA PHE A 52 -0.84 0.40 -17.65
C PHE A 52 -0.64 -0.90 -16.87
N ASP A 53 -1.67 -1.39 -16.17
CA ASP A 53 -1.57 -2.48 -15.21
C ASP A 53 -2.89 -3.23 -15.10
N GLN A 54 -3.16 -4.08 -16.10
CA GLN A 54 -4.37 -4.90 -16.21
C GLN A 54 -4.09 -6.40 -16.00
N ALA A 55 -2.83 -6.82 -16.10
CA ALA A 55 -2.44 -8.23 -15.95
C ALA A 55 -2.72 -8.78 -14.54
N SER A 56 -2.84 -7.89 -13.55
CA SER A 56 -3.14 -8.22 -12.16
C SER A 56 -4.60 -8.68 -11.98
N GLY A 57 -5.52 -8.25 -12.85
CA GLY A 57 -6.93 -8.63 -12.83
C GLY A 57 -7.62 -8.27 -11.51
N LEU A 58 -7.42 -7.04 -11.05
CA LEU A 58 -7.89 -6.54 -9.75
C LEU A 58 -9.36 -6.13 -9.75
N ASN A 59 -10.00 -6.01 -10.91
CA ASN A 59 -11.43 -5.70 -11.05
C ASN A 59 -12.35 -6.88 -10.66
N ARG A 60 -12.05 -7.59 -9.57
CA ARG A 60 -12.85 -8.66 -8.99
C ARG A 60 -12.96 -8.48 -7.48
N MET A 61 -14.10 -8.86 -6.92
CA MET A 61 -14.42 -8.60 -5.52
C MET A 61 -13.34 -9.14 -4.58
N GLY A 62 -12.81 -8.26 -3.73
CA GLY A 62 -11.83 -8.60 -2.69
C GLY A 62 -10.41 -8.86 -3.20
N ALA A 63 -10.12 -8.71 -4.50
CA ALA A 63 -8.76 -8.79 -4.99
C ALA A 63 -7.98 -7.52 -4.65
N PHE A 64 -6.72 -7.72 -4.28
CA PHE A 64 -5.74 -6.66 -4.14
C PHE A 64 -4.37 -7.21 -4.54
N ARG A 65 -3.44 -6.31 -4.85
CA ARG A 65 -2.03 -6.65 -5.08
C ARG A 65 -1.15 -5.85 -4.16
N LEU A 66 -0.25 -6.54 -3.46
CA LEU A 66 0.88 -5.90 -2.80
C LEU A 66 2.02 -5.73 -3.81
N ASN A 67 2.33 -4.48 -4.14
CA ASN A 67 3.54 -4.09 -4.86
C ASN A 67 4.58 -3.62 -3.82
N MET A 68 5.82 -4.08 -3.93
CA MET A 68 6.92 -3.67 -3.06
C MET A 68 8.03 -3.05 -3.92
N GLY A 69 8.46 -1.84 -3.56
CA GLY A 69 9.65 -1.20 -4.13
C GLY A 69 10.82 -1.43 -3.19
N VAL A 70 11.95 -1.93 -3.73
CA VAL A 70 13.20 -2.15 -3.00
C VAL A 70 14.25 -1.18 -3.50
#